data_AF-A0A7D9LEN8-F1
#
_entry.id   AF-A0A7D9LEN8-F1
#
_cell.length_a   1.000
_cell.length_b   1.000
_cell.length_c   1.000
_cell.angle_alpha   90.00
_cell.angle_beta   90.00
_cell.angle_gamma   90.00
#
_symmetry.space_group_name_H-M   'P 1'
#
loop_
_entity.id
_entity.type
_entity.pdbx_description
1 polymer ?
#
loop_
_entity_poly.entity_id
_entity_poly.type
_entity_poly.pdbx_seq_one_letter_code
_entity_poly.pdbx_strand_id
1 'polypeptide(L)'
;MDDGEFVTVEEFVKGSFDKYINNDGTLCGTSTYIRMKAESLSHYSYVRSLEKLMVVDIQGSSHKLFDPEIASYELQEDDEYLFSTGNMTFSAITTFVREHNCNIYCELVGLTEF
;
A
#
# COMPACT_ATOMS: atom_id res chain seq x y z
N MET A 1 0.49 34.60 20.06
CA MET A 1 0.51 34.50 18.61
C MET A 1 -0.12 33.15 18.33
N ASP A 2 -1.25 33.15 17.64
CA ASP A 2 -1.88 31.93 17.16
C ASP A 2 -1.07 31.54 15.93
N ASP A 3 -0.02 30.73 16.13
CA ASP A 3 0.90 30.31 15.06
C ASP A 3 0.24 29.21 14.21
N GLY A 4 -0.98 29.49 13.76
CA GLY A 4 -2.02 28.53 13.36
C GLY A 4 -1.51 27.24 12.73
N GLU A 5 -2.00 26.11 13.26
CA GLU A 5 -1.63 24.78 12.77
C GLU A 5 -2.23 24.52 11.37
N PHE A 6 -1.39 23.96 10.48
CA PHE A 6 -1.85 23.47 9.20
C PHE A 6 -2.50 22.10 9.36
N VAL A 7 -3.65 21.91 8.72
CA VAL A 7 -4.37 20.63 8.70
C VAL A 7 -4.63 20.19 7.27
N THR A 8 -4.65 18.88 7.06
CA THR A 8 -5.20 18.26 5.86
C THR A 8 -6.69 18.00 6.07
N VAL A 9 -7.49 18.17 5.01
CA VAL A 9 -8.94 17.93 5.05
C VAL A 9 -9.33 17.09 3.85
N GLU A 10 -10.17 16.08 4.07
CA GLU A 10 -10.66 15.17 3.05
C GLU A 10 -12.18 14.94 3.18
N GLU A 11 -12.77 14.24 2.22
CA GLU A 11 -14.19 13.91 2.27
C GLU A 11 -14.50 12.92 3.41
N PHE A 12 -15.62 13.12 4.11
CA PHE A 12 -16.07 12.12 5.07
C PHE A 12 -16.58 10.87 4.36
N VAL A 13 -15.89 9.75 4.58
CA VAL A 13 -16.27 8.44 4.05
C VAL A 13 -17.13 7.69 5.09
N LYS A 14 -18.38 7.39 4.74
CA LYS A 14 -19.28 6.58 5.56
C LYS A 14 -18.98 5.09 5.41
N GLY A 15 -18.97 4.36 6.52
CA GLY A 15 -18.90 2.89 6.56
C GLY A 15 -17.99 2.38 7.67
N SER A 16 -17.68 1.09 7.65
CA SER A 16 -16.63 0.52 8.51
C SER A 16 -15.26 0.88 7.96
N PHE A 17 -14.34 1.19 8.85
CA PHE A 17 -12.92 1.25 8.52
C PHE A 17 -12.33 -0.15 8.60
N ASP A 18 -11.64 -0.56 7.55
CA ASP A 18 -10.92 -1.82 7.48
C ASP A 18 -9.50 -1.55 6.97
N LYS A 19 -8.51 -2.17 7.63
CA LYS A 19 -7.12 -2.22 7.15
C LYS A 19 -6.92 -3.55 6.43
N TYR A 20 -6.51 -3.49 5.16
CA TYR A 20 -6.33 -4.66 4.29
C TYR A 20 -4.86 -5.09 4.24
N ILE A 21 -3.95 -4.13 4.19
CA ILE A 21 -2.50 -4.32 4.20
C ILE A 21 -1.92 -3.30 5.16
N ASN A 22 -1.02 -3.71 6.04
CA ASN A 22 -0.37 -2.81 6.98
C ASN A 22 0.85 -2.14 6.33
N ASN A 23 1.37 -1.08 6.96
CA ASN A 23 2.56 -0.38 6.47
C ASN A 23 3.83 -1.26 6.46
N ASP A 24 3.88 -2.30 7.30
CA ASP A 24 4.95 -3.32 7.31
C ASP A 24 4.75 -4.44 6.28
N GLY A 25 3.77 -4.32 5.37
CA GLY A 25 3.47 -5.29 4.32
C GLY A 25 2.63 -6.49 4.77
N THR A 26 2.31 -6.62 6.07
CA THR A 26 1.50 -7.72 6.59
C THR A 26 0.07 -7.65 6.08
N LEU A 27 -0.48 -8.79 5.65
CA LEU A 27 -1.87 -8.83 5.21
C LEU A 27 -2.83 -8.87 6.41
N CYS A 28 -3.80 -7.95 6.45
CA CYS A 28 -4.72 -7.79 7.57
C CYS A 28 -6.11 -8.36 7.28
N GLY A 29 -6.84 -8.72 8.34
CA GLY A 29 -8.24 -9.17 8.26
C GLY A 29 -8.46 -10.50 7.55
N THR A 30 -9.71 -10.76 7.17
CA THR A 30 -10.08 -11.98 6.41
C THR A 30 -9.93 -11.77 4.91
N SER A 31 -9.69 -12.86 4.16
CA SER A 31 -9.59 -12.84 2.70
C SER A 31 -10.94 -12.57 2.04
N THR A 32 -11.33 -11.29 2.02
CA THR A 32 -12.51 -10.78 1.30
C THR A 32 -12.14 -10.36 -0.10
N TYR A 33 -13.12 -10.25 -0.99
CA TYR A 33 -12.88 -9.77 -2.36
C TYR A 33 -12.27 -8.35 -2.41
N ILE A 34 -12.53 -7.51 -1.41
CA ILE A 34 -11.91 -6.18 -1.29
C ILE A 34 -10.43 -6.30 -0.94
N ARG A 35 -10.11 -7.13 0.07
CA ARG A 35 -8.72 -7.39 0.45
C ARG A 35 -7.93 -7.98 -0.72
N MET A 36 -8.51 -8.93 -1.46
CA MET A 36 -7.87 -9.51 -2.64
C MET A 36 -7.57 -8.46 -3.73
N LYS A 37 -8.47 -7.48 -3.94
CA LYS A 37 -8.21 -6.35 -4.84
C LYS A 37 -7.12 -5.43 -4.30
N ALA A 38 -7.10 -5.15 -3.00
CA ALA A 38 -6.03 -4.38 -2.36
C ALA A 38 -4.67 -5.06 -2.53
N GLU A 39 -4.59 -6.37 -2.28
CA GLU A 39 -3.40 -7.18 -2.53
C GLU A 39 -2.95 -7.10 -4.00
N SER A 40 -3.89 -7.22 -4.95
CA SER A 40 -3.57 -7.09 -6.37
C SER A 40 -3.06 -5.69 -6.75
N LEU A 41 -3.50 -4.64 -6.05
CA LEU A 41 -3.03 -3.27 -6.25
C LEU A 41 -1.58 -3.10 -5.78
N SER A 42 -1.24 -3.62 -4.58
CA SER A 42 0.13 -3.63 -4.08
C SER A 42 1.06 -4.39 -5.03
N HIS A 43 0.67 -5.61 -5.43
CA HIS A 43 1.44 -6.39 -6.39
C HIS A 43 1.58 -5.66 -7.74
N TYR A 44 0.49 -5.15 -8.31
CA TYR A 44 0.53 -4.40 -9.56
C TYR A 44 1.48 -3.20 -9.49
N SER A 45 1.44 -2.43 -8.41
CA SER A 45 2.32 -1.25 -8.24
C SER A 45 3.80 -1.63 -8.21
N TYR A 46 4.13 -2.76 -7.59
CA TYR A 46 5.48 -3.30 -7.52
C TYR A 46 6.01 -3.73 -8.89
N VAL A 47 5.25 -4.56 -9.63
CA VAL A 47 5.65 -4.98 -10.97
C VAL A 47 5.71 -3.79 -11.94
N ARG A 48 4.74 -2.88 -11.86
CA ARG A 48 4.65 -1.74 -12.79
C ARG A 48 5.78 -0.73 -12.59
N SER A 49 6.30 -0.61 -11.37
CA SER A 49 7.43 0.27 -11.04
C SER A 49 8.80 -0.39 -11.26
N LEU A 50 8.85 -1.55 -11.93
CA LEU A 50 10.07 -2.35 -12.08
C LEU A 50 10.69 -2.71 -10.73
N GLU A 51 9.84 -3.15 -9.80
CA GLU A 51 10.23 -3.64 -8.47
C GLU A 51 10.82 -2.57 -7.54
N LYS A 52 10.62 -1.29 -7.88
CA LYS A 52 11.16 -0.15 -7.11
C LYS A 52 10.23 0.36 -6.02
N LEU A 53 8.92 0.32 -6.26
CA LEU A 53 7.90 0.95 -5.41
C LEU A 53 6.70 0.03 -5.20
N MET A 54 6.19 -0.05 -3.99
CA MET A 54 4.97 -0.80 -3.65
C MET A 54 4.03 0.08 -2.83
N VAL A 55 2.76 0.16 -3.23
CA VAL A 55 1.73 0.79 -2.41
C VAL A 55 1.39 -0.15 -1.26
N VAL A 56 1.50 0.33 -0.02
CA VAL A 56 1.20 -0.37 1.23
C VAL A 56 0.29 0.49 2.11
N ASP A 57 0.06 0.05 3.35
CA ASP A 57 -0.91 0.65 4.27
C ASP A 57 -2.31 0.84 3.66
N ILE A 58 -2.76 -0.16 2.89
CA ILE A 58 -4.03 -0.08 2.19
C ILE A 58 -5.17 -0.26 3.19
N GLN A 59 -5.84 0.85 3.47
CA GLN A 59 -6.94 0.96 4.42
C GLN A 59 -8.07 1.81 3.84
N GLY A 60 -9.29 1.59 4.33
CA GLY A 60 -10.42 2.35 3.84
C GLY A 60 -11.77 1.82 4.27
N SER A 61 -12.81 2.29 3.57
CA SER A 61 -14.16 1.76 3.67
C SER A 61 -14.59 1.16 2.34
N SER A 62 -14.59 -0.18 2.27
CA SER A 62 -14.86 -0.94 1.05
C SER A 62 -13.92 -0.50 -0.10
N HIS A 63 -14.43 0.10 -1.16
CA HIS A 63 -13.63 0.52 -2.32
C HIS A 63 -13.07 1.95 -2.20
N LYS A 64 -13.42 2.69 -1.14
CA LYS A 64 -12.88 4.02 -0.87
C LYS A 64 -11.68 3.88 0.06
N LEU A 65 -10.48 4.02 -0.52
CA LEU A 65 -9.21 3.96 0.19
C LEU A 65 -8.74 5.37 0.56
N PHE A 66 -8.02 5.49 1.67
CA PHE A 66 -7.43 6.74 2.14
C PHE A 66 -6.14 6.44 2.89
N ASP A 67 -5.27 7.44 3.02
CA ASP A 67 -3.97 7.37 3.69
C ASP A 67 -3.08 6.17 3.27
N PRO A 68 -2.82 5.94 1.97
CA PRO A 68 -1.86 4.91 1.57
C PRO A 68 -0.42 5.35 1.87
N GLU A 69 0.46 4.37 2.07
CA GLU A 69 1.91 4.58 2.11
C GLU A 69 2.60 3.99 0.88
N ILE A 70 3.79 4.49 0.55
CA ILE A 70 4.62 3.96 -0.54
C ILE A 70 5.89 3.39 0.08
N ALA A 71 6.09 2.08 -0.06
CA ALA A 71 7.33 1.43 0.24
C ALA A 71 8.25 1.48 -0.98
N SER A 72 9.46 2.02 -0.81
CA SER A 72 10.50 2.06 -1.83
C SER A 72 11.65 1.09 -1.56
N TYR A 73 12.26 0.58 -2.63
CA TYR A 73 13.50 -0.19 -2.56
C TYR A 73 14.70 0.69 -2.19
N GLU A 74 14.78 1.88 -2.78
CA GLU A 74 15.80 2.88 -2.47
C GLU A 74 15.22 3.97 -1.57
N LEU A 75 16.02 4.54 -0.67
CA LEU A 75 15.60 5.64 0.20
C LEU A 75 15.71 7.01 -0.49
N GLN A 76 16.55 7.10 -1.53
CA GLN A 76 16.85 8.33 -2.25
C GLN A 76 17.03 8.03 -3.74
N GLU A 77 16.54 8.94 -4.58
CA GLU A 77 16.82 8.99 -6.03
C GLU A 77 17.25 10.43 -6.34
N ASP A 78 18.38 10.62 -7.03
CA ASP A 78 18.93 11.94 -7.40
C ASP A 78 19.03 12.97 -6.23
N ASP A 79 19.53 12.54 -5.06
CA ASP A 79 19.64 13.33 -3.81
C ASP A 79 18.29 13.78 -3.20
N GLU A 80 17.16 13.33 -3.76
CA GLU A 80 15.83 13.55 -3.19
C GLU A 80 15.35 12.30 -2.44
N TYR A 81 14.81 12.51 -1.23
CA TYR A 81 14.17 11.44 -0.49
C TYR A 81 12.86 11.03 -1.16
N LEU A 82 12.70 9.73 -1.40
CA LEU A 82 11.45 9.18 -1.90
C LEU A 82 10.35 9.20 -0.83
N PHE A 83 9.12 8.93 -1.25
CA PHE A 83 7.93 8.87 -0.38
C PHE A 83 8.19 7.99 0.85
N SER A 84 7.77 8.48 2.03
CA SER A 84 7.90 7.79 3.33
C SER A 84 9.32 7.34 3.68
N THR A 85 10.12 8.26 4.20
CA THR A 85 11.53 8.02 4.56
C THR A 85 11.66 7.14 5.80
N GLY A 86 11.93 5.85 5.63
CA GLY A 86 12.26 4.97 6.75
C GLY A 86 12.75 3.58 6.35
N ASN A 87 13.59 2.96 7.20
CA ASN A 87 14.10 1.60 7.04
C ASN A 87 13.01 0.50 6.98
N MET A 88 11.74 0.86 7.22
CA MET A 88 10.62 -0.08 7.18
C MET A 88 10.09 -0.35 5.77
N THR A 89 10.48 0.45 4.76
CA THR A 89 9.96 0.33 3.39
C THR A 89 10.39 -0.98 2.71
N PHE A 90 11.69 -1.31 2.75
CA PHE A 90 12.17 -2.56 2.17
C PHE A 90 11.65 -3.80 2.91
N SER A 91 11.56 -3.74 4.24
CA SER A 91 10.95 -4.83 5.03
C SER A 91 9.47 -5.02 4.71
N ALA A 92 8.75 -3.95 4.35
CA ALA A 92 7.36 -4.04 3.94
C ALA A 92 7.20 -4.79 2.62
N ILE A 93 8.03 -4.45 1.61
CA ILE A 93 8.06 -5.18 0.33
C ILE A 93 8.33 -6.66 0.55
N THR A 94 9.39 -6.98 1.30
CA THR A 94 9.77 -8.39 1.53
C THR A 94 8.72 -9.16 2.34
N THR A 95 8.07 -8.54 3.31
CA THR A 95 6.97 -9.16 4.07
C THR A 95 5.77 -9.42 3.16
N PHE A 96 5.36 -8.44 2.36
CA PHE A 96 4.24 -8.59 1.44
C PHE A 96 4.50 -9.71 0.42
N VAL A 97 5.67 -9.72 -0.23
CA VAL A 97 6.05 -10.77 -1.21
C VAL A 97 6.01 -12.17 -0.58
N ARG A 98 6.42 -12.30 0.69
CA ARG A 98 6.40 -13.59 1.41
C ARG A 98 4.99 -14.06 1.74
N GLU A 99 4.08 -13.15 2.08
CA GLU A 99 2.73 -13.48 2.55
C GLU A 99 1.69 -13.54 1.44
N HIS A 100 1.89 -12.75 0.39
CA HIS A 100 0.96 -12.67 -0.73
C HIS A 100 0.99 -13.96 -1.55
N ASN A 101 -0.21 -14.51 -1.77
CA ASN A 101 -0.43 -15.52 -2.80
C ASN A 101 -1.26 -14.85 -3.89
N CYS A 102 -0.82 -14.99 -5.14
CA CYS A 102 -1.57 -14.44 -6.27
C CYS A 102 -3.00 -14.95 -6.24
N ASN A 103 -3.91 -14.04 -6.55
CA ASN A 103 -5.34 -14.29 -6.51
C ASN A 103 -5.98 -13.95 -7.85
N ILE A 104 -7.28 -14.22 -7.98
CA ILE A 104 -8.01 -14.02 -9.24
C ILE A 104 -7.84 -12.61 -9.84
N TYR A 105 -7.67 -11.57 -9.03
CA TYR A 105 -7.47 -10.22 -9.54
C TYR A 105 -6.04 -9.97 -10.06
N CYS A 106 -5.04 -10.65 -9.48
CA CYS A 106 -3.67 -10.63 -10.01
C CYS A 106 -3.63 -11.29 -11.41
N GLU A 107 -4.33 -12.42 -11.57
CA GLU A 107 -4.46 -13.09 -12.87
C GLU A 107 -5.20 -12.22 -13.89
N LEU A 108 -6.32 -11.60 -13.48
CA LEU A 108 -7.13 -10.76 -14.36
C LEU A 108 -6.37 -9.55 -14.92
N VAL A 109 -5.39 -9.02 -14.18
CA VAL A 109 -4.53 -7.91 -14.63
C VAL A 109 -3.20 -8.38 -15.20
N GLY A 110 -3.02 -9.69 -15.39
CA GLY A 110 -1.87 -10.28 -16.07
C GLY A 110 -0.56 -10.19 -15.29
N LEU A 111 -0.61 -10.23 -13.97
CA LEU A 111 0.60 -10.21 -13.14
C LEU A 111 1.29 -11.57 -13.14
N THR A 112 2.62 -11.54 -13.17
CA THR A 112 3.46 -12.72 -12.91
C THR A 112 3.38 -13.06 -11.44
N GLU A 113 3.33 -14.36 -11.09
CA GLU A 113 3.50 -14.77 -9.71
C GLU A 113 4.88 -14.36 -9.17
N PHE A 114 4.95 -14.14 -7.86
CA PHE A 114 6.22 -13.90 -7.17
C PHE A 114 7.07 -15.17 -7.08
#